data_AF-A0A2E8QT61-F1
#
_entry.id   AF-A0A2E8QT61-F1
#
_cell.length_a   1.000
_cell.length_b   1.000
_cell.length_c   1.000
_cell.angle_alpha   90.00
_cell.angle_beta   90.00
_cell.angle_gamma   90.00
#
_symmetry.space_group_name_H-M   'P 1'
#
loop_
_entity.id
_entity.type
_entity.pdbx_description
1 polymer ?
#
loop_
_entity_poly.entity_id
_entity_poly.type
_entity_poly.pdbx_seq_one_letter_code
_entity_poly.pdbx_strand_id
1 'polypeptide(L)'
;YAFYLKGLALFEPPDSLFDSLSGYNPANNDIGPVREAFVAYQELISRFPDSRYAPDTRRRLIYIINVLATHEVEVARYYYAMGADVAAVNRARSVLETYRTSSAVEDALGIMIKAYARMGLEELHSDALRVLKLNYPDSTYLN
;
A
#
# COMPACT_ATOMS: atom_id res chain seq x y z
N TYR A 1 -11.79 15.42 -19.19
CA TYR A 1 -11.10 16.55 -18.55
C TYR A 1 -11.41 16.64 -17.05
N ALA A 2 -12.69 16.67 -16.66
CA ALA A 2 -13.11 16.77 -15.25
C ALA A 2 -12.51 15.70 -14.30
N PHE A 3 -12.50 14.42 -14.68
CA PHE A 3 -11.94 13.35 -13.83
C PHE A 3 -10.44 13.49 -13.56
N TYR A 4 -9.67 13.93 -14.55
CA TYR A 4 -8.24 14.18 -14.40
C TYR A 4 -7.97 15.34 -13.44
N LEU A 5 -8.66 16.46 -13.63
CA LEU A 5 -8.52 17.63 -12.75
C LEU A 5 -9.01 17.34 -11.33
N LYS A 6 -10.09 16.55 -11.17
CA LYS A 6 -10.56 16.12 -9.85
C LYS A 6 -9.48 15.31 -9.13
N GLY A 7 -8.89 14.33 -9.81
CA GLY A 7 -7.79 13.54 -9.24
C GLY A 7 -6.58 14.41 -8.88
N LEU A 8 -6.22 15.38 -9.73
CA LEU A 8 -5.09 16.27 -9.50
C LEU A 8 -5.33 17.20 -8.30
N ALA A 9 -6.53 17.77 -8.19
CA ALA A 9 -6.89 18.66 -7.08
C ALA A 9 -6.96 17.93 -5.73
N LEU A 10 -7.32 16.65 -5.74
CA LEU A 10 -7.37 15.81 -4.54
C LEU A 10 -5.99 15.30 -4.12
N PHE A 11 -5.11 15.09 -5.09
CA PHE A 11 -3.80 14.52 -4.85
C PHE A 11 -2.80 14.91 -5.93
N GLU A 12 -1.81 15.66 -5.49
CA GLU A 12 -0.60 15.93 -6.26
C GLU A 12 0.53 15.10 -5.61
N PRO A 13 1.18 14.19 -6.35
CA PRO A 13 2.37 13.51 -5.85
C PRO A 13 3.40 14.57 -5.42
N PRO A 14 4.09 14.38 -4.30
CA PRO A 14 5.12 15.30 -3.85
C PRO A 14 6.21 15.41 -4.93
N ASP A 15 6.37 16.62 -5.47
CA ASP A 15 7.23 16.89 -6.64
C ASP A 15 8.70 17.16 -6.27
N SER A 16 9.14 16.96 -5.01
CA SER A 16 10.49 17.40 -4.62
C SER A 16 11.15 16.60 -3.49
N LEU A 17 12.49 16.55 -3.59
CA LEU A 17 13.43 16.10 -2.55
C LEU A 17 13.21 16.78 -1.19
N PHE A 18 12.54 17.95 -1.17
CA PHE A 18 12.18 18.68 0.05
C PHE A 18 11.18 17.93 0.95
N ASP A 19 10.29 17.11 0.38
CA ASP A 19 9.33 16.33 1.18
C ASP A 19 9.98 15.13 1.88
N SER A 20 11.07 14.59 1.31
CA SER A 20 11.89 13.57 1.98
C SER A 20 12.63 14.12 3.22
N LEU A 21 12.90 15.43 3.24
CA LEU A 21 13.56 16.13 4.35
C LEU A 21 12.55 16.67 5.39
N SER A 22 11.31 16.94 4.99
CA SER A 22 10.25 17.43 5.90
C SER A 22 9.60 16.33 6.75
N GLY A 23 9.84 15.06 6.41
CA GLY A 23 9.17 13.92 7.05
C GLY A 23 7.69 13.83 6.70
N TYR A 24 7.23 14.55 5.67
CA TYR A 24 5.84 14.50 5.22
C TYR A 24 5.58 13.15 4.56
N ASN A 25 5.05 12.21 5.34
CA ASN A 25 4.53 10.95 4.85
C ASN A 25 3.01 11.06 4.72
N PRO A 26 2.44 11.20 3.50
CA PRO A 26 0.98 11.22 3.31
C PRO A 26 0.31 9.98 3.89
N ALA A 27 1.02 8.85 4.00
CA ALA A 27 0.52 7.63 4.61
C ALA A 27 0.29 7.75 6.13
N ASN A 28 0.82 8.77 6.80
CA ASN A 28 0.59 9.00 8.25
C ASN A 28 -0.50 10.04 8.54
N ASN A 29 -1.11 10.65 7.51
CA ASN A 29 -2.15 11.69 7.63
C ASN A 29 -3.52 11.18 7.13
N ASP A 30 -4.50 12.08 6.97
CA ASP A 30 -5.80 11.77 6.37
C ASP A 30 -5.64 11.29 4.91
N ILE A 31 -5.84 10.00 4.70
CA ILE A 31 -5.78 9.35 3.38
C ILE A 31 -7.10 9.45 2.59
N GLY A 32 -8.13 10.12 3.12
CA GLY A 32 -9.39 10.35 2.44
C GLY A 32 -9.22 10.93 1.03
N PRO A 33 -8.51 12.05 0.86
CA PRO A 33 -8.26 12.64 -0.46
C PRO A 33 -7.52 11.70 -1.42
N VAL A 34 -6.58 10.90 -0.91
CA VAL A 34 -5.82 9.92 -1.69
C VAL A 34 -6.75 8.82 -2.24
N ARG A 35 -7.69 8.33 -1.41
CA ARG A 35 -8.70 7.36 -1.85
C ARG A 35 -9.66 7.96 -2.87
N GLU A 36 -10.09 9.20 -2.69
CA GLU A 36 -10.96 9.87 -3.67
C GLU A 36 -10.24 10.10 -5.01
N ALA A 37 -8.96 10.47 -4.98
CA ALA A 37 -8.13 10.61 -6.16
C ALA A 37 -7.97 9.27 -6.89
N PHE A 38 -7.75 8.17 -6.15
CA PHE A 38 -7.70 6.81 -6.71
C PHE A 38 -8.96 6.50 -7.51
N VAL A 39 -10.15 6.71 -6.92
CA VAL A 39 -11.44 6.44 -7.58
C VAL A 39 -11.60 7.29 -8.85
N ALA A 40 -11.28 8.59 -8.78
CA ALA A 40 -11.39 9.50 -9.93
C ALA A 40 -10.46 9.09 -11.09
N TYR A 41 -9.22 8.74 -10.78
CA TYR A 41 -8.25 8.28 -11.78
C TYR A 41 -8.58 6.90 -12.34
N GLN A 42 -9.07 5.99 -11.51
CA GLN A 42 -9.52 4.66 -11.95
C GLN A 42 -10.70 4.79 -12.92
N GLU A 43 -11.66 5.68 -12.64
CA GLU A 43 -12.77 5.96 -13.56
C GLU A 43 -12.27 6.51 -14.90
N LEU A 44 -11.29 7.42 -14.89
CA LEU A 44 -10.70 7.94 -16.13
C LEU A 44 -10.10 6.83 -16.99
N ILE A 45 -9.27 5.96 -16.42
CA ILE A 45 -8.63 4.87 -17.17
C ILE A 45 -9.64 3.85 -17.66
N SER A 46 -10.67 3.57 -16.85
CA SER A 46 -11.68 2.55 -17.18
C SER A 46 -12.62 3.01 -18.28
N ARG A 47 -13.00 4.30 -18.27
CA ARG A 47 -13.96 4.85 -19.24
C ARG A 47 -13.31 5.46 -20.48
N PHE A 48 -12.07 5.95 -20.36
CA PHE A 48 -11.35 6.66 -21.41
C PHE A 48 -9.89 6.18 -21.54
N PRO A 49 -9.67 4.90 -21.88
CA PRO A 49 -8.33 4.29 -21.90
C PRO A 49 -7.35 4.92 -22.91
N ASP A 50 -7.89 5.51 -23.98
CA ASP A 50 -7.14 6.16 -25.08
C ASP A 50 -7.04 7.69 -24.92
N SER A 51 -7.48 8.22 -23.77
CA SER A 51 -7.34 9.65 -23.46
C SER A 51 -5.87 10.08 -23.50
N ARG A 52 -5.61 11.31 -23.99
CA ARG A 52 -4.27 11.93 -23.91
C ARG A 52 -3.70 11.98 -22.48
N TYR A 53 -4.55 11.90 -21.47
CA TYR A 53 -4.17 11.90 -20.04
C TYR A 53 -3.97 10.49 -19.47
N ALA A 54 -4.39 9.44 -20.18
CA ALA A 54 -4.33 8.07 -19.66
C ALA A 54 -2.91 7.61 -19.31
N PRO A 55 -1.85 7.91 -20.09
CA PRO A 55 -0.48 7.54 -19.71
C PRO A 55 -0.06 8.18 -18.38
N ASP A 56 -0.37 9.46 -18.17
CA ASP A 56 -0.03 10.18 -16.94
C ASP A 56 -0.83 9.66 -15.74
N THR A 57 -2.14 9.48 -15.92
CA THR A 57 -3.03 8.93 -14.89
C THR A 57 -2.59 7.54 -14.43
N ARG A 58 -2.11 6.67 -15.35
CA ARG A 58 -1.55 5.37 -14.96
C ARG A 58 -0.33 5.51 -14.05
N ARG A 59 0.58 6.45 -14.34
CA ARG A 59 1.75 6.72 -13.47
C ARG A 59 1.32 7.20 -12.08
N ARG A 60 0.36 8.13 -12.02
CA ARG A 60 -0.17 8.64 -10.74
C ARG A 60 -0.86 7.55 -9.92
N LEU A 61 -1.62 6.66 -10.57
CA LEU A 61 -2.24 5.51 -9.91
C LEU A 61 -1.22 4.59 -9.25
N ILE A 62 -0.07 4.34 -9.87
CA ILE A 62 1.00 3.53 -9.26
C ILE A 62 1.47 4.16 -7.95
N TYR A 63 1.69 5.49 -7.94
CA TYR A 63 2.10 6.19 -6.74
C TYR A 63 1.02 6.15 -5.65
N ILE A 64 -0.25 6.41 -6.00
CA ILE A 64 -1.38 6.34 -5.07
C ILE A 64 -1.52 4.95 -4.46
N ILE A 65 -1.40 3.89 -5.26
CA ILE A 65 -1.45 2.50 -4.77
C ILE A 65 -0.36 2.25 -3.73
N ASN A 66 0.87 2.72 -3.98
CA ASN A 66 1.96 2.57 -3.01
C ASN A 66 1.70 3.34 -1.72
N VAL A 67 1.15 4.57 -1.79
CA VAL A 67 0.78 5.35 -0.59
C VAL A 67 -0.29 4.64 0.23
N LEU A 68 -1.36 4.16 -0.42
CA LEU A 68 -2.45 3.44 0.25
C LEU A 68 -1.98 2.12 0.87
N ALA A 69 -1.13 1.38 0.16
CA ALA A 69 -0.56 0.13 0.66
C ALA A 69 0.35 0.35 1.86
N THR A 70 1.21 1.37 1.79
CA THR A 70 2.11 1.75 2.90
C THR A 70 1.31 2.14 4.14
N HIS A 71 0.21 2.90 3.97
CA HIS A 71 -0.68 3.24 5.08
C HIS A 71 -1.25 2.00 5.76
N GLU A 72 -1.79 1.04 5.01
CA GLU A 72 -2.33 -0.19 5.61
C GLU A 72 -1.25 -1.01 6.32
N VAL A 73 -0.01 -1.05 5.82
CA VAL A 73 1.14 -1.67 6.50
C VAL A 73 1.48 -0.96 7.81
N GLU A 74 1.50 0.38 7.84
CA GLU A 74 1.78 1.13 9.07
C GLU A 74 0.67 0.93 10.12
N VAL A 75 -0.60 0.87 9.69
CA VAL A 75 -1.71 0.50 10.57
C VAL A 75 -1.56 -0.95 11.07
N ALA A 76 -1.13 -1.89 10.22
CA ALA A 76 -0.85 -3.26 10.61
C ALA A 76 0.28 -3.33 11.66
N ARG A 77 1.36 -2.57 11.45
CA ARG A 77 2.51 -2.46 12.36
C ARG A 77 2.08 -1.92 13.72
N TYR A 78 1.24 -0.88 13.72
CA TYR A 78 0.66 -0.31 14.93
C TYR A 78 -0.16 -1.35 15.72
N TYR A 79 -1.07 -2.07 15.07
CA TYR A 79 -1.85 -3.11 15.74
C TYR A 79 -0.98 -4.27 16.27
N TYR A 80 0.05 -4.67 15.51
CA TYR A 80 0.99 -5.69 15.97
C TYR A 80 1.76 -5.23 17.21
N ALA A 81 2.21 -3.98 17.25
CA ALA A 81 2.89 -3.39 18.41
C ALA A 81 1.99 -3.35 19.65
N MET A 82 0.67 -3.18 19.47
CA MET A 82 -0.32 -3.24 20.56
C MET A 82 -0.70 -4.67 21.00
N GLY A 83 -0.21 -5.71 20.33
CA GLY A 83 -0.62 -7.10 20.59
C GLY A 83 -1.96 -7.49 19.94
N ALA A 84 -2.53 -6.66 19.07
CA ALA A 84 -3.75 -6.95 18.34
C ALA A 84 -3.44 -7.72 17.04
N ASP A 85 -2.93 -8.94 17.16
CA ASP A 85 -2.38 -9.70 16.02
C ASP A 85 -3.40 -9.99 14.91
N VAL A 86 -4.66 -10.29 15.28
CA VAL A 86 -5.74 -10.51 14.30
C VAL A 86 -6.00 -9.24 13.47
N ALA A 87 -6.00 -8.07 14.11
CA ALA A 87 -6.19 -6.80 13.42
C ALA A 87 -4.99 -6.48 12.53
N ALA A 88 -3.77 -6.75 13.00
CA ALA A 88 -2.56 -6.60 12.21
C ALA A 88 -2.59 -7.47 10.94
N VAL A 89 -2.93 -8.75 11.09
CA VAL A 89 -3.07 -9.69 9.96
C VAL A 89 -4.14 -9.22 8.98
N ASN A 90 -5.31 -8.77 9.45
CA ASN A 90 -6.38 -8.29 8.57
C ASN A 90 -5.93 -7.08 7.73
N ARG A 91 -5.16 -6.17 8.33
CA ARG A 91 -4.59 -5.00 7.65
C ARG A 91 -3.51 -5.39 6.64
N ALA A 92 -2.57 -6.26 7.03
CA ALA A 92 -1.57 -6.77 6.11
C ALA A 92 -2.20 -7.56 4.95
N ARG A 93 -3.21 -8.38 5.21
CA ARG A 93 -3.94 -9.13 4.18
C ARG A 93 -4.61 -8.20 3.16
N SER A 94 -5.16 -7.07 3.61
CA SER A 94 -5.79 -6.10 2.69
C SER A 94 -4.79 -5.58 1.64
N VAL A 95 -3.51 -5.44 2.01
CA VAL A 95 -2.41 -5.08 1.10
C VAL A 95 -2.20 -6.15 0.04
N LEU A 96 -2.14 -7.42 0.44
CA LEU A 96 -1.98 -8.55 -0.49
C LEU A 96 -3.19 -8.73 -1.41
N GLU A 97 -4.40 -8.42 -0.95
CA GLU A 97 -5.60 -8.60 -1.76
C GLU A 97 -5.82 -7.43 -2.73
N THR A 98 -5.57 -6.20 -2.26
CA THR A 98 -5.95 -4.96 -2.96
C THR A 98 -4.77 -4.34 -3.71
N TYR A 99 -3.56 -4.39 -3.14
CA TYR A 99 -2.39 -3.64 -3.60
C TYR A 99 -1.21 -4.55 -3.99
N ARG A 100 -1.51 -5.64 -4.72
CA ARG A 100 -0.54 -6.70 -5.11
C ARG A 100 0.74 -6.22 -5.79
N THR A 101 0.70 -5.09 -6.49
CA THR A 101 1.86 -4.55 -7.23
C THR A 101 2.62 -3.50 -6.44
N SER A 102 2.24 -3.25 -5.19
CA SER A 102 2.93 -2.26 -4.35
C SER A 102 4.22 -2.81 -3.75
N SER A 103 5.17 -1.92 -3.46
CA SER A 103 6.39 -2.29 -2.73
C SER A 103 6.11 -2.71 -1.28
N ALA A 104 4.95 -2.32 -0.73
CA ALA A 104 4.56 -2.61 0.65
C ALA A 104 4.12 -4.07 0.89
N VAL A 105 4.00 -4.89 -0.17
CA VAL A 105 3.65 -6.31 -0.04
C VAL A 105 4.68 -7.08 0.78
N GLU A 106 5.97 -6.75 0.64
CA GLU A 106 7.05 -7.37 1.41
C GLU A 106 6.86 -7.15 2.92
N ASP A 107 6.63 -5.90 3.32
CA ASP A 107 6.41 -5.54 4.72
C ASP A 107 5.13 -6.16 5.28
N ALA A 108 4.05 -6.19 4.49
CA ALA A 108 2.80 -6.83 4.87
C ALA A 108 3.00 -8.33 5.18
N LEU A 109 3.72 -9.05 4.32
CA LEU A 109 4.09 -10.44 4.56
C LEU A 109 4.94 -10.59 5.83
N GLY A 110 5.91 -9.70 6.05
CA GLY A 110 6.72 -9.67 7.26
C GLY A 110 5.90 -9.51 8.55
N ILE A 111 4.89 -8.65 8.53
CA ILE A 111 3.95 -8.48 9.67
C ILE A 111 3.10 -9.74 9.86
N MET A 112 2.58 -10.34 8.78
CA MET A 112 1.81 -11.59 8.86
C MET A 112 2.61 -12.72 9.48
N ILE A 113 3.86 -12.92 9.04
CA ILE A 113 4.78 -13.93 9.58
C ILE A 113 4.95 -13.76 11.10
N LYS A 114 5.22 -12.52 11.54
CA LYS A 114 5.41 -12.16 12.96
C LYS A 114 4.14 -12.35 13.79
N ALA A 115 2.99 -11.94 13.26
CA ALA A 115 1.70 -12.07 13.93
C ALA A 115 1.24 -13.53 14.04
N TYR A 116 1.36 -14.31 12.96
CA TYR A 116 1.04 -15.74 12.98
C TYR A 116 1.93 -16.53 13.94
N ALA A 117 3.22 -16.23 14.01
CA ALA A 117 4.12 -16.84 14.98
C ALA A 117 3.69 -16.55 16.42
N ARG A 118 3.34 -15.30 16.74
CA ARG A 118 2.86 -14.92 18.09
C ARG A 118 1.56 -15.62 18.46
N MET A 119 0.68 -15.83 17.49
CA MET A 119 -0.59 -16.54 17.67
C MET A 119 -0.45 -18.08 17.69
N GLY A 120 0.73 -18.64 17.41
CA GLY A 120 0.94 -20.09 17.30
C GLY A 120 0.29 -20.72 16.06
N LEU A 121 0.06 -19.94 15.00
CA LEU A 121 -0.57 -20.39 13.75
C LEU A 121 0.49 -20.84 12.74
N GLU A 122 1.11 -22.00 13.01
CA GLU A 122 2.29 -22.50 12.30
C GLU A 122 2.10 -22.71 10.80
N GLU A 123 0.95 -23.21 10.37
CA GLU A 123 0.65 -23.44 8.95
C GLU A 123 0.63 -22.10 8.18
N LEU A 124 -0.10 -21.12 8.71
CA LEU A 124 -0.20 -19.78 8.11
C LEU A 124 1.13 -19.03 8.15
N HIS A 125 1.88 -19.17 9.24
CA HIS A 125 3.24 -18.66 9.34
C HIS A 125 4.13 -19.24 8.24
N SER A 126 4.13 -20.56 8.08
CA SER A 126 4.95 -21.26 7.09
C SER A 126 4.58 -20.91 5.66
N ASP A 127 3.29 -20.75 5.38
CA ASP A 127 2.80 -20.33 4.06
C ASP A 127 3.22 -18.89 3.74
N ALA A 128 3.02 -17.94 4.68
CA ALA A 128 3.45 -16.56 4.49
C ALA A 128 4.98 -16.46 4.30
N LEU A 129 5.75 -17.24 5.08
CA LEU A 129 7.20 -17.31 4.97
C LEU A 129 7.63 -17.88 3.61
N ARG A 130 6.94 -18.90 3.09
CA ARG A 130 7.21 -19.48 1.77
C ARG A 130 6.98 -18.43 0.68
N VAL A 131 5.86 -17.71 0.73
CA VAL A 131 5.56 -16.63 -0.24
C VAL A 131 6.61 -15.53 -0.17
N LEU A 132 7.01 -15.11 1.04
CA LEU A 132 8.06 -14.10 1.21
C LEU A 132 9.39 -14.58 0.61
N LYS A 133 9.85 -15.79 0.92
CA LYS A 133 11.10 -16.36 0.38
C LYS A 133 11.11 -16.46 -1.14
N LEU A 134 9.98 -16.81 -1.74
CA LEU A 134 9.86 -16.97 -3.20
C LEU A 134 9.90 -15.63 -3.94
N ASN A 135 9.31 -14.58 -3.38
CA ASN A 135 9.17 -13.28 -4.06
C ASN A 135 10.21 -12.24 -3.61
N TYR A 136 10.73 -12.36 -2.39
CA TYR A 136 11.64 -11.40 -1.75
C TYR A 136 12.77 -12.14 -1.01
N PRO A 137 13.67 -12.82 -1.74
CA PRO A 137 14.73 -13.64 -1.14
C PRO A 137 15.71 -12.84 -0.27
N ASP A 138 15.88 -11.53 -0.54
CA ASP A 138 16.76 -10.63 0.19
C ASP A 138 16.03 -9.85 1.31
N SER A 139 14.81 -10.27 1.65
CA SER A 139 13.98 -9.56 2.62
C SER A 139 14.59 -9.58 4.04
N THR A 140 14.53 -8.44 4.72
CA THR A 140 14.97 -8.31 6.12
C THR A 140 14.17 -9.18 7.09
N TYR A 141 12.95 -9.60 6.72
CA TYR A 141 12.08 -10.45 7.54
C TYR A 141 12.47 -11.94 7.49
N LEU A 142 13.46 -12.33 6.70
CA LEU A 142 13.96 -13.71 6.60
C LEU A 142 15.14 -14.02 7.53
N ASN A 143 15.76 -12.99 8.11
CA ASN A 143 16.96 -13.09 8.94
C ASN A 143 16.67 -12.94 10.44
#